data_AF-W6WAE8-F1
#
_entry.id   AF-W6WAE8-F1
#
_cell.length_a   1.000
_cell.length_b   1.000
_cell.length_c   1.000
_cell.angle_alpha   90.00
_cell.angle_beta   90.00
_cell.angle_gamma   90.00
#
_symmetry.space_group_name_H-M   'P 1'
#
loop_
_entity.id
_entity.type
_entity.pdbx_description
1 polymer ?
#
loop_
_entity_poly.entity_id
_entity_poly.type
_entity_poly.pdbx_seq_one_letter_code
_entity_poly.pdbx_strand_id
1 'polypeptide(L)'
;MADLRVPSVQHLARNWRDDPAAIAKGLVKLAIDPPRFSYSPLYGAVRDLLVLGIPYDQVVEGIRKIKREKVRDNLLSVLPLIRDHFAGMTPDFFQMVEKRYYPVGRGLMIPFEPPMIYGVGGQLYFPWFSFWRQNPLAKERLSLFVTLVEEVLLQDPDLENARFEILDFSCPGPKLPRSLTVINAKEIPRVDGPRKVAMLEAFAEGYFKALAELSGRPRPASDADRRAEDSGSDPNQPGLFD
;
A
#
# COMPACT_ATOMS: atom_id res chain seq x y z
N MET A 1 22.75 -12.40 1.93
CA MET A 1 21.86 -12.29 3.10
C MET A 1 20.46 -11.99 2.61
N ALA A 2 19.43 -12.61 3.19
CA ALA A 2 18.04 -12.21 2.93
C ALA A 2 17.85 -10.79 3.46
N ASP A 3 17.59 -9.83 2.56
CA ASP A 3 17.49 -8.41 2.90
C ASP A 3 16.05 -8.08 3.32
N LEU A 4 15.85 -7.81 4.61
CA LEU A 4 14.57 -7.36 5.13
C LEU A 4 14.41 -5.88 4.79
N ARG A 5 13.60 -5.58 3.78
CA ARG A 5 13.27 -4.20 3.43
C ARG A 5 12.43 -3.56 4.53
N VAL A 6 12.72 -2.29 4.84
CA VAL A 6 11.88 -1.50 5.72
C VAL A 6 10.49 -1.35 5.08
N PRO A 7 9.41 -1.78 5.77
CA PRO A 7 8.05 -1.70 5.24
C PRO A 7 7.56 -0.24 5.22
N SER A 8 6.70 0.11 4.26
CA SER A 8 6.01 1.41 4.27
C SER A 8 5.00 1.52 5.43
N VAL A 9 4.54 2.73 5.73
CA VAL A 9 3.55 2.98 6.80
C VAL A 9 2.31 2.08 6.71
N GLN A 10 1.80 1.86 5.49
CA GLN A 10 0.64 1.00 5.24
C GLN A 10 0.96 -0.48 5.54
N HIS A 11 2.18 -0.92 5.19
CA HIS A 11 2.64 -2.27 5.47
C HIS A 11 2.94 -2.47 6.96
N LEU A 12 3.47 -1.47 7.68
CA LEU A 12 3.58 -1.51 9.14
C LEU A 12 2.21 -1.73 9.75
N ALA A 13 1.26 -0.86 9.43
CA ALA A 13 -0.07 -0.91 10.05
C ALA A 13 -0.79 -2.23 9.76
N ARG A 14 -0.66 -2.76 8.53
CA ARG A 14 -1.20 -4.08 8.17
C ARG A 14 -0.57 -5.22 8.97
N ASN A 15 0.74 -5.19 9.15
CA ASN A 15 1.50 -6.28 9.79
C ASN A 15 1.59 -6.14 11.30
N TRP A 16 1.15 -5.01 11.86
CA TRP A 16 1.11 -4.82 13.31
C TRP A 16 0.24 -5.86 14.01
N ARG A 17 0.74 -6.35 15.15
CA ARG A 17 0.11 -7.27 16.11
C ARG A 17 0.56 -6.85 17.51
N ASP A 18 -0.16 -7.23 18.55
CA ASP A 18 0.29 -6.96 19.93
C ASP A 18 1.58 -7.73 20.30
N ASP A 19 1.76 -8.94 19.77
CA ASP A 19 2.93 -9.77 20.02
C ASP A 19 4.05 -9.49 18.99
N PRO A 20 5.24 -9.02 19.43
CA PRO A 20 6.39 -8.83 18.55
C PRO A 20 6.86 -10.10 17.83
N ALA A 21 6.70 -11.28 18.42
CA ALA A 21 7.09 -12.54 17.78
C ALA A 21 6.19 -12.87 16.57
N ALA A 22 4.88 -12.61 16.68
CA ALA A 22 3.94 -12.72 15.57
C ALA A 22 4.28 -11.76 14.42
N ILE A 23 4.70 -10.52 14.74
CA ILE A 23 5.18 -9.55 13.74
C ILE A 23 6.44 -10.09 13.05
N ALA A 24 7.43 -10.55 13.83
CA ALA A 24 8.69 -11.06 13.30
C ALA A 24 8.45 -12.21 12.31
N LYS A 25 7.64 -13.20 12.70
CA LYS A 25 7.26 -14.34 11.86
C LYS A 25 6.60 -13.88 10.54
N GLY A 26 5.72 -12.88 10.61
CA GLY A 26 5.08 -12.30 9.43
C GLY A 26 6.09 -11.63 8.47
N LEU A 27 7.01 -10.84 9.02
CA LEU A 27 8.04 -10.15 8.24
C LEU A 27 9.05 -11.12 7.63
N VAL A 28 9.48 -12.15 8.37
CA VAL A 28 10.35 -13.21 7.85
C VAL A 28 9.68 -13.95 6.70
N LYS A 29 8.39 -14.31 6.85
CA LYS A 29 7.63 -14.95 5.76
C LYS A 29 7.60 -14.07 4.51
N LEU A 30 7.34 -12.77 4.67
CA LEU A 30 7.33 -11.81 3.55
C LEU A 30 8.70 -11.62 2.90
N ALA A 31 9.79 -11.69 3.66
CA ALA A 31 11.15 -11.60 3.13
C ALA A 31 11.55 -12.86 2.34
N ILE A 32 11.06 -14.03 2.75
CA ILE A 32 11.35 -15.31 2.10
C ILE A 32 10.49 -15.54 0.85
N ASP A 33 9.21 -15.15 0.89
CA ASP A 33 8.27 -15.23 -0.23
C ASP A 33 7.63 -13.86 -0.50
N PRO A 34 8.37 -12.93 -1.13
CA PRO A 34 7.86 -11.59 -1.41
C PRO A 34 6.77 -11.61 -2.49
N PRO A 35 5.84 -10.62 -2.49
CA PRO A 35 4.87 -10.48 -3.56
C PRO A 35 5.56 -10.33 -4.93
N ARG A 36 5.19 -11.19 -5.88
CA ARG A 36 5.78 -11.19 -7.23
C ARG A 36 5.21 -10.11 -8.17
N PHE A 37 4.38 -9.18 -7.70
CA PHE A 37 3.76 -8.15 -8.54
C PHE A 37 3.59 -6.82 -7.81
N SER A 38 3.40 -5.74 -8.57
CA SER A 38 3.25 -4.37 -8.07
C SER A 38 2.03 -3.68 -8.68
N TYR A 39 1.42 -2.78 -7.92
CA TYR A 39 0.35 -1.89 -8.38
C TYR A 39 0.86 -0.59 -9.01
N SER A 40 2.18 -0.43 -9.17
CA SER A 40 2.79 0.74 -9.80
C SER A 40 2.13 1.18 -11.12
N PRO A 41 1.69 0.28 -12.02
CA PRO A 41 1.01 0.69 -13.25
C PRO A 41 -0.30 1.46 -13.01
N LEU A 42 -1.01 1.21 -11.90
CA LEU A 42 -2.26 1.92 -11.58
C LEU A 42 -2.00 3.37 -11.19
N TYR A 43 -0.91 3.67 -10.48
CA TYR A 43 -0.55 5.06 -10.16
C TYR A 43 -0.23 5.86 -11.44
N GLY A 44 0.44 5.22 -12.41
CA GLY A 44 0.63 5.80 -13.74
C GLY A 44 -0.71 6.05 -14.45
N ALA A 45 -1.60 5.07 -14.44
CA ALA A 45 -2.94 5.19 -15.03
C ALA A 45 -3.76 6.32 -14.40
N VAL A 46 -3.71 6.50 -13.07
CA VAL A 46 -4.37 7.62 -12.38
C VAL A 46 -3.86 8.95 -12.91
N ARG A 47 -2.53 9.14 -12.99
CA ARG A 47 -1.95 10.36 -13.54
C ARG A 47 -2.35 10.59 -15.00
N ASP A 48 -2.29 9.55 -15.83
CA ASP A 48 -2.59 9.68 -17.25
C ASP A 48 -4.07 10.03 -17.48
N LEU A 49 -5.00 9.46 -16.69
CA LEU A 49 -6.42 9.79 -16.75
C LEU A 49 -6.73 11.19 -16.18
N LEU A 50 -6.24 11.48 -14.98
CA LEU A 50 -6.65 12.66 -14.21
C LEU A 50 -5.91 13.94 -14.62
N VAL A 51 -4.62 13.83 -14.98
CA VAL A 51 -3.75 14.99 -15.23
C VAL A 51 -3.56 15.21 -16.72
N LEU A 52 -3.26 14.14 -17.45
CA LEU A 52 -2.94 14.23 -18.87
C LEU A 52 -4.18 14.11 -19.77
N GLY A 53 -5.34 13.75 -19.20
CA GLY A 53 -6.59 13.57 -19.95
C GLY A 53 -6.51 12.50 -21.03
N ILE A 54 -5.62 11.51 -20.85
CA ILE A 54 -5.45 10.43 -21.82
C ILE A 54 -6.75 9.63 -21.89
N PRO A 55 -7.29 9.36 -23.10
CA PRO A 55 -8.51 8.58 -23.24
C PRO A 55 -8.39 7.22 -22.56
N TYR A 56 -9.46 6.82 -21.85
CA TYR A 56 -9.49 5.58 -21.07
C TYR A 56 -9.03 4.35 -21.86
N ASP A 57 -9.47 4.21 -23.10
CA ASP A 57 -9.13 3.06 -23.95
C ASP A 57 -7.61 2.98 -24.22
N GLN A 58 -6.91 4.11 -24.34
CA GLN A 58 -5.45 4.11 -24.51
C GLN A 58 -4.71 3.65 -23.25
N VAL A 59 -5.20 4.05 -22.07
CA VAL A 59 -4.66 3.59 -20.78
C VAL A 59 -4.87 2.07 -20.61
N VAL A 60 -6.05 1.57 -21.01
CA VAL A 60 -6.36 0.13 -21.03
C VAL A 60 -5.38 -0.63 -21.95
N GLU A 61 -5.12 -0.12 -23.16
CA GLU A 61 -4.15 -0.72 -24.08
C GLU A 61 -2.73 -0.75 -23.50
N GLY A 62 -2.34 0.28 -22.74
CA GLY A 62 -1.08 0.29 -22.00
C GLY A 62 -0.95 -0.88 -21.02
N ILE A 63 -1.99 -1.12 -20.22
CA ILE A 63 -2.02 -2.22 -19.24
C ILE A 63 -2.14 -3.59 -19.93
N ARG A 64 -2.83 -3.70 -21.08
CA ARG A 64 -2.96 -4.94 -21.85
C ARG A 64 -1.62 -5.51 -22.32
N LYS A 65 -0.59 -4.68 -22.49
CA LYS A 65 0.78 -5.10 -22.86
C LYS A 65 1.51 -5.89 -21.76
N ILE A 66 0.98 -5.95 -20.54
CA ILE A 66 1.56 -6.76 -19.46
C ILE A 66 1.40 -8.25 -19.79
N LYS A 67 2.54 -8.95 -19.92
CA LYS A 67 2.61 -10.36 -20.33
C LYS A 67 1.91 -11.33 -19.35
N ARG A 68 1.97 -11.03 -18.06
CA ARG A 68 1.42 -11.91 -17.01
C ARG A 68 -0.08 -11.70 -16.88
N GLU A 69 -0.85 -12.62 -17.45
CA GLU A 69 -2.32 -12.59 -17.50
C GLU A 69 -2.96 -12.28 -16.14
N LYS A 70 -2.67 -13.07 -15.10
CA LYS A 70 -3.23 -12.82 -13.76
C LYS A 70 -2.95 -11.42 -13.21
N VAL A 71 -1.76 -10.86 -13.50
CA VAL A 71 -1.40 -9.49 -13.07
C VAL A 71 -2.16 -8.46 -13.91
N ARG A 72 -2.17 -8.62 -15.23
CA ARG A 72 -2.89 -7.77 -16.17
C ARG A 72 -4.38 -7.71 -15.80
N ASP A 73 -5.02 -8.85 -15.63
CA ASP A 73 -6.46 -8.92 -15.35
C ASP A 73 -6.79 -8.31 -13.99
N ASN A 74 -5.92 -8.50 -12.99
CA ASN A 74 -6.06 -7.84 -11.70
C ASN A 74 -5.99 -6.30 -11.83
N LEU A 75 -5.06 -5.76 -12.62
CA LEU A 75 -4.94 -4.32 -12.84
C LEU A 75 -6.15 -3.78 -13.64
N LEU A 76 -6.53 -4.47 -14.72
CA LEU A 76 -7.70 -4.13 -15.55
C LEU A 76 -9.00 -4.14 -14.74
N SER A 77 -9.12 -5.00 -13.73
CA SER A 77 -10.29 -5.02 -12.85
C SER A 77 -10.44 -3.77 -11.97
N VAL A 78 -9.38 -2.99 -11.80
CA VAL A 78 -9.37 -1.75 -10.99
C VAL A 78 -9.58 -0.51 -11.85
N LEU A 79 -9.11 -0.51 -13.10
CA LEU A 79 -9.15 0.67 -13.97
C LEU A 79 -10.53 1.32 -14.14
N PRO A 80 -11.64 0.57 -14.35
CA PRO A 80 -12.96 1.19 -14.45
C PRO A 80 -13.33 2.00 -13.21
N LEU A 81 -12.98 1.48 -12.02
CA LEU A 81 -13.27 2.13 -10.75
C LEU A 81 -12.47 3.43 -10.58
N ILE A 82 -11.21 3.45 -11.03
CA ILE A 82 -10.38 4.67 -11.07
C ILE A 82 -11.01 5.69 -12.02
N ARG A 83 -11.34 5.27 -13.25
CA ARG A 83 -11.98 6.14 -14.25
C ARG A 83 -13.25 6.77 -13.69
N ASP A 84 -14.14 5.95 -13.15
CA ASP A 84 -15.46 6.39 -12.69
C ASP A 84 -15.34 7.36 -11.50
N HIS A 85 -14.40 7.12 -10.59
CA HIS A 85 -14.15 8.03 -9.45
C HIS A 85 -13.67 9.42 -9.88
N PHE A 86 -12.81 9.47 -10.90
CA PHE A 86 -12.22 10.72 -11.40
C PHE A 86 -12.98 11.29 -12.61
N ALA A 87 -14.12 10.71 -12.99
CA ALA A 87 -14.88 11.14 -14.15
C ALA A 87 -15.38 12.59 -13.98
N GLY A 88 -15.04 13.45 -14.94
CA GLY A 88 -15.41 14.86 -14.90
C GLY A 88 -14.60 15.70 -13.90
N MET A 89 -13.61 15.11 -13.23
CA MET A 89 -12.69 15.85 -12.37
C MET A 89 -11.59 16.49 -13.21
N THR A 90 -11.38 17.79 -13.00
CA THR A 90 -10.27 18.55 -13.60
C THR A 90 -9.53 19.27 -12.48
N PRO A 91 -8.44 18.69 -11.95
CA PRO A 91 -7.73 19.30 -10.85
C PRO A 91 -7.13 20.66 -11.23
N ASP A 92 -7.26 21.64 -10.34
CA ASP A 92 -6.59 22.95 -10.44
C ASP A 92 -5.07 22.80 -10.26
N PHE A 93 -4.66 21.80 -9.46
CA PHE A 93 -3.28 21.40 -9.31
C PHE A 93 -3.17 19.89 -9.11
N PHE A 94 -1.98 19.37 -9.42
CA PHE A 94 -1.58 17.98 -9.16
C PHE A 94 -0.08 17.95 -8.83
N GLN A 95 0.29 17.21 -7.78
CA GLN A 95 1.69 17.04 -7.42
C GLN A 95 1.95 15.63 -6.88
N MET A 96 3.04 15.03 -7.33
CA MET A 96 3.59 13.81 -6.73
C MET A 96 4.26 14.19 -5.42
N VAL A 97 3.97 13.46 -4.35
CA VAL A 97 4.55 13.75 -3.04
C VAL A 97 5.88 13.01 -2.89
N GLU A 98 6.89 13.73 -2.40
CA GLU A 98 8.19 13.13 -2.15
C GLU A 98 8.17 12.18 -0.95
N LYS A 99 9.04 11.18 -1.01
CA LYS A 99 9.25 10.23 0.06
C LYS A 99 9.72 10.92 1.34
N ARG A 100 9.01 10.68 2.44
CA ARG A 100 9.40 11.10 3.79
C ARG A 100 9.71 9.88 4.66
N TYR A 101 10.28 10.11 5.84
CA TYR A 101 10.58 9.06 6.80
C TYR A 101 9.98 9.38 8.15
N TYR A 102 9.32 8.40 8.75
CA TYR A 102 8.62 8.52 10.02
C TYR A 102 9.30 7.65 11.10
N PRO A 103 9.62 8.22 12.28
CA PRO A 103 10.26 7.46 13.36
C PRO A 103 9.26 6.54 14.07
N VAL A 104 9.56 5.24 14.11
CA VAL A 104 8.74 4.22 14.78
C VAL A 104 9.33 3.81 16.14
N GLY A 105 10.61 4.11 16.39
CA GLY A 105 11.29 3.83 17.65
C GLY A 105 12.55 2.99 17.44
N ARG A 106 13.46 3.01 18.43
CA ARG A 106 14.76 2.29 18.38
C ARG A 106 15.57 2.56 17.10
N GLY A 107 15.48 3.78 16.55
CA GLY A 107 16.15 4.18 15.31
C GLY A 107 15.51 3.67 14.02
N LEU A 108 14.37 2.96 14.08
CA LEU A 108 13.64 2.51 12.89
C LEU A 108 12.89 3.69 12.26
N MET A 109 13.26 4.02 11.02
CA MET A 109 12.64 5.05 10.20
C MET A 109 11.85 4.40 9.07
N ILE A 110 10.55 4.62 9.03
CA ILE A 110 9.67 4.01 8.03
C ILE A 110 9.37 4.97 6.89
N PRO A 111 9.48 4.50 5.63
CA PRO A 111 9.13 5.33 4.50
C PRO A 111 7.63 5.63 4.45
N PHE A 112 7.35 6.92 4.28
CA PHE A 112 6.05 7.49 4.00
C PHE A 112 6.07 8.00 2.56
N GLU A 113 5.43 7.25 1.66
CA GLU A 113 5.44 7.49 0.21
C GLU A 113 3.99 7.56 -0.29
N PRO A 114 3.28 8.66 0.00
CA PRO A 114 1.97 8.86 -0.56
C PRO A 114 2.07 9.10 -2.07
N PRO A 115 1.05 8.71 -2.84
CA PRO A 115 1.16 8.69 -4.29
C PRO A 115 1.08 10.09 -4.89
N MET A 116 0.15 10.93 -4.44
CA MET A 116 -0.11 12.24 -5.02
C MET A 116 -0.96 13.11 -4.09
N ILE A 117 -0.97 14.41 -4.37
CA ILE A 117 -1.96 15.39 -3.93
C ILE A 117 -2.57 16.08 -5.13
N TYR A 118 -3.83 16.48 -5.02
CA TYR A 118 -4.51 17.23 -6.07
C TYR A 118 -5.53 18.21 -5.48
N GLY A 119 -5.88 19.24 -6.25
CA GLY A 119 -6.81 20.27 -5.84
C GLY A 119 -8.01 20.38 -6.72
N VAL A 120 -9.18 20.57 -6.14
CA VAL A 120 -10.39 20.90 -6.88
C VAL A 120 -11.16 21.96 -6.12
N GLY A 121 -11.42 23.12 -6.75
CA GLY A 121 -12.22 24.19 -6.18
C GLY A 121 -11.63 24.75 -4.89
N GLY A 122 -10.29 24.83 -4.80
CA GLY A 122 -9.58 25.30 -3.61
C GLY A 122 -9.47 24.29 -2.45
N GLN A 123 -10.05 23.10 -2.57
CA GLN A 123 -9.87 22.02 -1.59
C GLN A 123 -8.71 21.11 -2.01
N LEU A 124 -7.75 20.88 -1.10
CA LEU A 124 -6.68 19.90 -1.28
C LEU A 124 -7.20 18.50 -0.94
N TYR A 125 -6.89 17.52 -1.77
CA TYR A 125 -7.19 16.11 -1.57
C TYR A 125 -5.89 15.32 -1.47
N PHE A 126 -5.85 14.43 -0.48
CA PHE A 126 -4.76 13.50 -0.24
C PHE A 126 -5.31 12.07 -0.36
N PRO A 127 -5.36 11.50 -1.59
CA PRO A 127 -5.89 10.16 -1.81
C PRO A 127 -4.86 9.09 -1.46
N TRP A 128 -5.27 8.10 -0.67
CA TRP A 128 -4.50 6.89 -0.45
C TRP A 128 -5.16 5.68 -1.09
N PHE A 129 -4.51 5.11 -2.10
CA PHE A 129 -5.05 4.01 -2.87
C PHE A 129 -4.76 2.66 -2.19
N SER A 130 -5.79 1.95 -1.80
CA SER A 130 -5.72 0.55 -1.36
C SER A 130 -6.19 -0.36 -2.48
N PHE A 131 -5.25 -0.89 -3.26
CA PHE A 131 -5.56 -1.80 -4.36
C PHE A 131 -5.67 -3.28 -3.95
N TRP A 132 -5.59 -3.58 -2.66
CA TRP A 132 -5.67 -4.96 -2.19
C TRP A 132 -7.04 -5.56 -2.47
N ARG A 133 -7.07 -6.82 -2.95
CA ARG A 133 -8.33 -7.50 -3.27
C ARG A 133 -9.17 -7.77 -2.01
N GLN A 134 -8.52 -8.07 -0.91
CA GLN A 134 -9.14 -8.13 0.42
C GLN A 134 -8.46 -7.05 1.26
N ASN A 135 -9.24 -6.18 1.91
CA ASN A 135 -8.70 -5.12 2.73
C ASN A 135 -8.29 -5.67 4.11
N PRO A 136 -6.99 -5.77 4.43
CA PRO A 136 -6.50 -6.24 5.72
C PRO A 136 -6.31 -5.09 6.73
N LEU A 137 -6.51 -3.82 6.32
CA LEU A 137 -6.50 -2.64 7.17
C LEU A 137 -7.91 -2.39 7.68
N ALA A 138 -8.22 -3.02 8.80
CA ALA A 138 -9.47 -2.85 9.50
C ALA A 138 -9.20 -2.58 10.99
N LYS A 139 -10.20 -1.99 11.66
CA LYS A 139 -10.21 -1.76 13.10
C LYS A 139 -8.96 -0.97 13.54
N GLU A 140 -8.31 -1.40 14.61
CA GLU A 140 -7.16 -0.72 15.21
C GLU A 140 -5.97 -0.55 14.26
N ARG A 141 -5.78 -1.45 13.28
CA ARG A 141 -4.74 -1.27 12.25
C ARG A 141 -5.03 -0.10 11.33
N LEU A 142 -6.32 0.08 10.98
CA LEU A 142 -6.76 1.22 10.19
C LEU A 142 -6.63 2.51 11.00
N SER A 143 -7.02 2.49 12.29
CA SER A 143 -6.80 3.60 13.22
C SER A 143 -5.33 3.98 13.34
N LEU A 144 -4.42 3.01 13.49
CA LEU A 144 -2.98 3.27 13.54
C LEU A 144 -2.50 3.89 12.22
N PHE A 145 -2.88 3.30 11.08
CA PHE A 145 -2.52 3.84 9.77
C PHE A 145 -2.94 5.30 9.60
N VAL A 146 -4.20 5.62 9.91
CA VAL A 146 -4.73 6.98 9.82
C VAL A 146 -4.00 7.92 10.77
N THR A 147 -3.80 7.51 12.01
CA THR A 147 -3.09 8.33 13.02
C THR A 147 -1.70 8.71 12.55
N LEU A 148 -0.96 7.77 11.96
CA LEU A 148 0.40 8.02 11.46
C LEU A 148 0.40 8.94 10.23
N VAL A 149 -0.56 8.77 9.31
CA VAL A 149 -0.67 9.64 8.13
C VAL A 149 -1.03 11.07 8.55
N GLU A 150 -2.02 11.24 9.41
CA GLU A 150 -2.43 12.55 9.91
C GLU A 150 -1.30 13.28 10.62
N GLU A 151 -0.51 12.59 11.45
CA GLU A 151 0.64 13.21 12.11
C GLU A 151 1.70 13.69 11.10
N VAL A 152 1.86 13.00 9.97
CA VAL A 152 2.74 13.47 8.89
C VAL A 152 2.14 14.67 8.16
N LEU A 153 0.82 14.68 7.92
CA LEU A 153 0.15 15.82 7.30
C LEU A 153 0.20 17.07 8.19
N LEU A 154 0.04 16.92 9.50
CA LEU A 154 0.13 18.02 10.48
C LEU A 154 1.54 18.63 10.60
N GLN A 155 2.58 17.93 10.15
CA GLN A 155 3.94 18.48 10.09
C GLN A 155 4.15 19.38 8.87
N ASP A 156 3.18 19.41 7.95
CA ASP A 156 3.24 20.16 6.71
C ASP A 156 2.13 21.22 6.70
N PRO A 157 2.47 22.51 6.90
CA PRO A 157 1.48 23.60 6.91
C PRO A 157 0.63 23.66 5.63
N ASP A 158 1.18 23.22 4.49
CA ASP A 158 0.47 23.23 3.22
C ASP A 158 -0.57 22.09 3.14
N LEU A 159 -0.46 21.05 3.97
CA LEU A 159 -1.34 19.88 3.96
C LEU A 159 -2.24 19.76 5.20
N GLU A 160 -2.15 20.69 6.16
CA GLU A 160 -2.93 20.66 7.41
C GLU A 160 -4.45 20.54 7.14
N ASN A 161 -4.94 21.22 6.10
CA ASN A 161 -6.35 21.23 5.71
C ASN A 161 -6.69 20.23 4.59
N ALA A 162 -5.76 19.36 4.20
CA ALA A 162 -5.99 18.39 3.15
C ALA A 162 -7.05 17.36 3.56
N ARG A 163 -7.94 17.05 2.64
CA ARG A 163 -8.93 15.98 2.80
C ARG A 163 -8.24 14.65 2.53
N PHE A 164 -7.87 13.98 3.61
CA PHE A 164 -7.31 12.63 3.53
C PHE A 164 -8.43 11.61 3.29
N GLU A 165 -8.40 10.96 2.12
CA GLU A 165 -9.34 9.90 1.76
C GLU A 165 -8.59 8.61 1.48
N ILE A 166 -9.16 7.49 1.93
CA ILE A 166 -8.69 6.16 1.57
C ILE A 166 -9.61 5.65 0.46
N LEU A 167 -9.05 5.41 -0.71
CA LEU A 167 -9.71 4.83 -1.86
C LEU A 167 -9.50 3.31 -1.81
N ASP A 168 -10.45 2.57 -1.24
CA ASP A 168 -10.38 1.12 -1.10
C ASP A 168 -11.04 0.41 -2.28
N PHE A 169 -10.23 -0.30 -3.07
CA PHE A 169 -10.65 -1.05 -4.27
C PHE A 169 -10.85 -2.54 -3.98
N SER A 170 -11.09 -2.91 -2.73
CA SER A 170 -11.26 -4.30 -2.32
C SER A 170 -12.59 -4.91 -2.80
N CYS A 171 -12.67 -6.24 -2.73
CA CYS A 171 -13.90 -6.99 -2.98
C CYS A 171 -14.72 -7.05 -1.68
N PRO A 172 -16.04 -6.77 -1.73
CA PRO A 172 -16.92 -6.91 -0.56
C PRO A 172 -17.12 -8.37 -0.13
N GLY A 173 -16.72 -9.33 -0.97
CA GLY A 173 -16.68 -10.75 -0.63
C GLY A 173 -15.84 -11.57 -1.62
N PRO A 174 -15.48 -12.83 -1.30
CA PRO A 174 -14.53 -13.62 -2.09
C PRO A 174 -14.90 -13.79 -3.57
N LYS A 175 -16.20 -13.89 -3.85
CA LYS A 175 -16.76 -14.11 -5.19
C LYS A 175 -17.33 -12.85 -5.84
N LEU A 176 -17.28 -11.71 -5.16
CA LEU A 176 -17.83 -10.46 -5.66
C LEU A 176 -16.75 -9.68 -6.44
N PRO A 177 -17.15 -8.90 -7.46
CA PRO A 177 -16.21 -8.01 -8.16
C PRO A 177 -15.65 -6.97 -7.20
N ARG A 178 -14.54 -6.35 -7.58
CA ARG A 178 -14.01 -5.20 -6.83
C ARG A 178 -15.02 -4.06 -6.86
N SER A 179 -15.06 -3.29 -5.78
CA SER A 179 -15.80 -2.04 -5.67
C SER A 179 -14.89 -0.96 -5.14
N LEU A 180 -15.22 0.31 -5.41
CA LEU A 180 -14.55 1.43 -4.75
C LEU A 180 -15.36 1.88 -3.55
N THR A 181 -14.74 1.86 -2.37
CA THR A 181 -15.24 2.56 -1.18
C THR A 181 -14.33 3.74 -0.90
N VAL A 182 -14.90 4.94 -0.83
CA VAL A 182 -14.19 6.16 -0.43
C VAL A 182 -14.41 6.35 1.06
N ILE A 183 -13.33 6.29 1.84
CA ILE A 183 -13.38 6.41 3.29
C ILE A 183 -12.74 7.74 3.68
N ASN A 184 -13.49 8.61 4.35
CA ASN A 184 -12.97 9.84 4.90
C ASN A 184 -12.17 9.53 6.17
N ALA A 185 -10.88 9.86 6.19
CA ALA A 185 -10.02 9.54 7.32
C ALA A 185 -10.47 10.19 8.64
N LYS A 186 -11.15 11.34 8.57
CA LYS A 186 -11.70 12.04 9.75
C LYS A 186 -12.75 11.22 10.51
N GLU A 187 -13.36 10.24 9.86
CA GLU A 187 -14.37 9.35 10.47
C GLU A 187 -13.74 8.16 11.20
N ILE A 188 -12.42 7.95 11.05
CA ILE A 188 -11.71 6.85 11.66
C ILE A 188 -11.18 7.30 13.04
N PRO A 189 -11.49 6.58 14.12
CA PRO A 189 -10.99 6.92 15.44
C PRO A 189 -9.46 6.88 15.48
N ARG A 190 -8.85 7.92 16.03
CA ARG A 190 -7.41 7.99 16.25
C ARG A 190 -6.98 7.07 17.39
N VAL A 191 -5.77 6.54 17.27
CA VAL A 191 -5.11 5.84 18.38
C VAL A 191 -4.55 6.89 19.33
N ASP A 192 -4.80 6.73 20.62
CA ASP A 192 -4.21 7.63 21.62
C ASP A 192 -2.68 7.51 21.69
N GLY A 193 -2.03 8.53 22.26
CA GLY A 193 -0.57 8.60 22.34
C GLY A 193 0.08 7.36 22.98
N PRO A 194 -0.31 6.97 24.21
CA PRO A 194 0.24 5.79 24.88
C PRO A 194 0.06 4.48 24.08
N ARG A 195 -1.13 4.24 23.52
CA ARG A 195 -1.40 3.05 22.73
C ARG A 195 -0.60 3.06 21.44
N LYS A 196 -0.51 4.20 20.75
CA LYS A 196 0.31 4.35 19.54
C LYS A 196 1.77 4.00 19.82
N VAL A 197 2.35 4.53 20.92
CA VAL A 197 3.72 4.21 21.32
C VAL A 197 3.90 2.71 21.53
N ALA A 198 3.01 2.07 22.31
CA ALA A 198 3.07 0.63 22.54
C ALA A 198 2.97 -0.18 21.23
N MET A 199 2.12 0.23 20.29
CA MET A 199 1.98 -0.42 18.99
C MET A 199 3.27 -0.32 18.16
N LEU A 200 3.87 0.88 18.11
CA LEU A 200 5.10 1.14 17.36
C LEU A 200 6.32 0.44 17.98
N GLU A 201 6.41 0.38 19.31
CA GLU A 201 7.45 -0.36 20.03
C GLU A 201 7.36 -1.87 19.76
N ALA A 202 6.15 -2.45 19.83
CA ALA A 202 5.94 -3.85 19.51
C ALA A 202 6.38 -4.15 18.06
N PHE A 203 6.05 -3.25 17.13
CA PHE A 203 6.49 -3.37 15.74
C PHE A 203 8.01 -3.29 15.58
N ALA A 204 8.65 -2.29 16.19
CA ALA A 204 10.09 -2.14 16.13
C ALA A 204 10.81 -3.37 16.69
N GLU A 205 10.35 -3.90 17.83
CA GLU A 205 10.88 -5.15 18.40
C GLU A 205 10.72 -6.34 17.45
N GLY A 206 9.53 -6.51 16.86
CA GLY A 206 9.27 -7.57 15.89
C GLY A 206 10.13 -7.44 14.63
N TYR A 207 10.35 -6.22 14.15
CA TYR A 207 11.23 -5.94 13.02
C TYR A 207 12.68 -6.34 13.30
N PHE A 208 13.24 -5.95 14.45
CA PHE A 208 14.62 -6.32 14.81
C PHE A 208 14.78 -7.82 15.08
N LYS A 209 13.76 -8.50 15.62
CA LYS A 209 13.73 -9.97 15.72
C LYS A 209 13.77 -10.63 14.34
N ALA A 210 12.98 -10.15 13.39
CA ALA A 210 13.00 -10.65 12.01
C ALA A 210 14.37 -10.43 11.34
N LEU A 211 14.97 -9.25 11.55
CA LEU A 211 16.29 -8.94 11.01
C LEU A 211 17.37 -9.91 11.53
N ALA A 212 17.36 -10.20 12.84
CA ALA A 212 18.28 -11.15 13.46
C ALA A 212 18.06 -12.60 12.97
N GLU A 213 16.81 -13.00 12.71
CA GLU A 213 16.52 -14.32 12.15
C GLU A 213 17.02 -14.46 10.69
N LEU A 214 16.97 -13.38 9.92
CA LEU A 214 17.37 -13.35 8.51
C LEU A 214 18.88 -13.15 8.30
N SER A 215 19.59 -12.52 9.25
CA SER A 215 21.03 -12.24 9.12
C SER A 215 21.90 -13.51 9.00
N GLY A 216 21.40 -14.66 9.46
CA GLY A 216 22.06 -15.96 9.31
C GLY A 216 21.65 -16.77 8.07
N ARG A 217 20.71 -16.28 7.24
CA ARG A 217 20.14 -17.06 6.13
C ARG A 217 20.72 -16.66 4.77
N PRO A 218 21.05 -17.64 3.89
CA PRO A 218 21.36 -17.34 2.51
C PRO A 218 20.16 -16.65 1.85
N ARG A 219 20.44 -15.72 0.94
CA ARG A 219 19.40 -14.99 0.22
C ARG A 219 18.57 -16.01 -0.56
N PRO A 220 17.23 -16.02 -0.47
CA PRO A 220 16.43 -16.83 -1.39
C PRO A 220 16.77 -16.40 -2.83
N ALA A 221 16.89 -17.39 -3.73
CA ALA A 221 17.21 -17.16 -5.15
C ALA A 221 16.35 -16.02 -5.70
N SER A 222 17.00 -15.07 -6.38
CA SER A 222 16.33 -13.88 -6.86
C SER A 222 15.28 -14.25 -7.92
N ASP A 223 14.28 -13.38 -8.14
CA ASP A 223 13.37 -13.55 -9.29
C ASP A 223 14.12 -13.61 -10.63
N ALA A 224 15.37 -13.15 -10.71
CA ALA A 224 16.20 -13.30 -11.91
C ALA A 224 16.72 -14.75 -12.09
N ASP A 225 16.98 -15.47 -10.99
CA ASP A 225 17.42 -16.87 -11.02
C ASP A 225 16.24 -17.83 -11.24
N ARG A 226 15.04 -17.49 -10.74
CA ARG A 226 13.81 -18.29 -10.96
C ARG A 226 13.16 -18.09 -12.33
N ARG A 227 13.53 -17.03 -13.06
CA ARG A 227 13.04 -16.77 -14.44
C ARG A 227 13.42 -17.85 -15.45
N ALA A 228 14.40 -18.70 -15.15
CA ALA A 228 14.81 -19.79 -16.02
C ALA A 228 13.88 -21.03 -15.93
N GLU A 229 13.07 -21.17 -14.87
CA GLU A 229 12.33 -22.42 -14.60
C GLU A 229 10.80 -22.26 -14.41
N ASP A 230 10.26 -21.05 -14.39
CA ASP A 230 8.84 -20.82 -14.07
C ASP A 230 7.91 -20.93 -15.31
N SER A 231 7.80 -22.13 -15.87
CA SER A 231 6.68 -22.53 -16.77
C SER A 231 5.59 -23.33 -16.04
N GLY A 232 5.73 -23.59 -14.74
CA GLY A 232 4.74 -24.30 -13.93
C GLY A 232 4.58 -23.64 -12.57
N SER A 233 3.36 -23.24 -12.22
CA SER A 233 3.03 -22.84 -10.86
C SER A 233 3.31 -24.01 -9.91
N ASP A 234 4.03 -23.77 -8.81
CA ASP A 234 4.17 -24.72 -7.70
C ASP A 234 2.77 -25.05 -7.14
N PRO A 235 2.27 -26.30 -7.30
CA PRO A 235 0.95 -26.70 -6.84
C PRO A 235 0.81 -26.71 -5.31
N ASN A 236 1.92 -26.57 -4.58
CA ASN A 236 1.93 -26.51 -3.12
C ASN A 236 2.08 -25.09 -2.58
N GLN A 237 2.05 -24.04 -3.42
CA GLN A 237 2.03 -22.67 -2.93
C GLN A 237 0.63 -22.34 -2.39
N PRO A 238 0.41 -22.23 -1.06
CA PRO A 238 -0.84 -21.70 -0.54
C PRO A 238 -1.01 -20.29 -1.11
N GLY A 239 -2.21 -19.98 -1.59
CA GLY A 239 -2.50 -18.64 -2.09
C GLY A 239 -2.15 -17.62 -1.02
N LEU A 240 -1.64 -16.45 -1.41
CA LEU A 240 -1.48 -15.31 -0.50
C LEU A 240 -2.83 -14.84 0.13
N PHE A 241 -3.92 -15.55 -0.17
CA PHE A 241 -5.32 -15.29 0.10
C PHE A 241 -6.11 -16.55 0.51
N ASP A 242 -5.40 -17.67 0.81
CA ASP A 242 -5.97 -18.86 1.46
C ASP A 242 -5.54 -18.92 2.93
#